data_AF-A0A820XSS2-F1
#
_entry.id   AF-A0A820XSS2-F1
#
_cell.length_a   1.000
_cell.length_b   1.000
_cell.length_c   1.000
_cell.angle_alpha   90.00
_cell.angle_beta   90.00
_cell.angle_gamma   90.00
#
_symmetry.space_group_name_H-M   'P 1'
#
loop_
_entity.id
_entity.type
_entity.pdbx_description
1 polymer ?
#
loop_
_entity_poly.entity_id
_entity_poly.type
_entity_poly.pdbx_seq_one_letter_code
_entity_poly.pdbx_strand_id
1 'polypeptide(L)'
;MVHRGFSKRASELLYDTLMNEFNSTFDNRKCLIFTSHSLGGSVAHVCAIFSLANKSFKENRQIYSIAFDTSFIDNRTVAES
;
A
#
# COMPACT_ATOMS: atom_id res chain seq x y z
N MET A 1 7.79 -10.01 -8.17
CA MET A 1 6.56 -10.81 -8.33
C MET A 1 5.91 -11.04 -6.97
N VAL A 2 5.02 -10.13 -6.57
CA VAL A 2 4.38 -10.14 -5.24
C VAL A 2 3.49 -11.38 -5.09
N HIS A 3 3.41 -11.93 -3.87
CA HIS A 3 2.51 -13.03 -3.56
C HIS A 3 1.04 -12.69 -3.90
N ARG A 4 0.42 -13.49 -4.80
CA ARG A 4 -0.91 -13.22 -5.39
C ARG A 4 -2.01 -12.97 -4.35
N GLY A 5 -1.97 -13.68 -3.22
CA GLY A 5 -2.94 -13.51 -2.14
C GLY A 5 -2.91 -12.11 -1.53
N PHE A 6 -1.71 -11.54 -1.33
CA PHE A 6 -1.55 -10.21 -0.76
C PHE A 6 -1.94 -9.13 -1.77
N SER A 7 -1.58 -9.30 -3.06
CA SER A 7 -2.00 -8.37 -4.12
C SER A 7 -3.52 -8.31 -4.29
N LYS A 8 -4.21 -9.47 -4.22
CA LYS A 8 -5.68 -9.49 -4.28
C LYS A 8 -6.28 -8.74 -3.09
N ARG A 9 -5.85 -9.05 -1.87
CA ARG A 9 -6.33 -8.41 -0.64
C ARG A 9 -6.08 -6.90 -0.63
N ALA A 10 -4.91 -6.48 -1.07
CA ALA A 10 -4.55 -5.06 -1.18
C ALA A 10 -5.41 -4.32 -2.21
N SER A 11 -5.70 -4.95 -3.36
CA SER A 11 -6.56 -4.36 -4.39
C SER A 11 -8.00 -4.19 -3.90
N GLU A 12 -8.55 -5.16 -3.16
CA GLU A 12 -9.90 -5.07 -2.59
C GLU A 12 -9.97 -3.92 -1.58
N LEU A 13 -9.02 -3.88 -0.62
CA LEU A 13 -8.96 -2.81 0.38
C LEU A 13 -8.77 -1.43 -0.25
N LEU A 14 -7.83 -1.29 -1.19
CA LEU A 14 -7.61 -0.01 -1.84
C LEU A 14 -8.80 0.41 -2.68
N TYR A 15 -9.51 -0.49 -3.35
CA TYR A 15 -10.70 -0.10 -4.09
C TYR A 15 -11.78 0.47 -3.14
N ASP A 16 -12.08 -0.24 -2.06
CA ASP A 16 -13.10 0.16 -1.09
C ASP A 16 -12.73 1.46 -0.36
N THR A 17 -11.47 1.59 0.07
CA THR A 17 -11.00 2.78 0.81
C THR A 17 -10.75 3.97 -0.13
N LEU A 18 -10.16 3.75 -1.32
CA LEU A 18 -9.85 4.86 -2.23
C LEU A 18 -11.11 5.47 -2.86
N MET A 19 -12.06 4.63 -3.26
CA MET A 19 -13.27 5.11 -3.93
C MET A 19 -14.20 5.85 -2.99
N ASN A 20 -14.32 5.40 -1.73
CA ASN A 20 -15.28 5.94 -0.79
C ASN A 20 -14.72 7.02 0.14
N GLU A 21 -13.46 6.90 0.57
CA GLU A 21 -12.90 7.77 1.62
C GLU A 21 -11.79 8.70 1.12
N PHE A 22 -10.92 8.26 0.20
CA PHE A 22 -9.84 9.14 -0.25
C PHE A 22 -10.31 10.18 -1.25
N ASN A 23 -11.23 9.88 -2.18
CA ASN A 23 -11.68 10.88 -3.16
C ASN A 23 -12.32 12.13 -2.53
N SER A 24 -12.93 12.01 -1.34
CA SER A 24 -13.49 13.14 -0.60
C SER A 24 -12.47 13.87 0.30
N THR A 25 -11.30 13.26 0.54
CA THR A 25 -10.34 13.71 1.57
C THR A 25 -8.91 13.89 1.06
N PHE A 26 -8.67 13.71 -0.25
CA PHE A 26 -7.35 13.80 -0.87
C PHE A 26 -6.85 15.26 -0.91
N ASP A 27 -6.33 15.71 0.23
CA ASP A 27 -5.43 16.87 0.30
C ASP A 27 -4.02 16.34 0.12
N ASN A 28 -3.35 16.73 -0.97
CA ASN A 28 -1.96 16.37 -1.31
C ASN A 28 -0.93 16.72 -0.21
N ARG A 29 -1.35 17.43 0.86
CA ARG A 29 -0.53 17.74 2.04
C ARG A 29 -0.62 16.70 3.16
N LYS A 30 -1.52 15.72 3.07
CA LYS A 30 -1.69 14.71 4.11
C LYS A 30 -0.76 13.52 3.87
N CYS A 31 -0.09 13.11 4.94
CA CYS A 31 0.72 11.90 5.01
C CYS A 31 -0.18 10.65 5.04
N LEU A 32 0.13 9.65 4.20
CA LEU A 32 -0.50 8.33 4.23
C LEU A 32 0.41 7.33 4.94
N ILE A 33 -0.10 6.68 5.97
CA ILE A 33 0.63 5.66 6.74
C ILE A 33 -0.14 4.34 6.66
N PHE A 34 0.48 3.33 6.06
CA PHE A 34 -0.04 1.96 6.02
C PHE A 34 0.63 1.14 7.12
N THR A 35 -0.14 0.66 8.09
CA THR A 35 0.40 -0.14 9.21
C THR A 35 -0.45 -1.35 9.53
N SER A 36 0.21 -2.44 9.90
CA SER A 36 -0.45 -3.66 10.36
C SER A 36 0.56 -4.66 10.96
N HIS A 37 0.05 -5.76 11.49
CA HIS A 37 0.81 -6.85 12.10
C HIS A 37 0.67 -8.14 11.29
N SER A 38 1.70 -9.01 11.33
CA SER A 38 1.69 -10.34 10.73
C SER A 38 1.40 -10.30 9.21
N LEU A 39 0.49 -11.17 8.73
CA LEU A 39 0.04 -11.21 7.34
C LEU A 39 -0.58 -9.89 6.87
N GLY A 40 -1.19 -9.12 7.79
CA GLY A 40 -1.72 -7.79 7.47
C GLY A 40 -0.62 -6.80 7.11
N GLY A 41 0.58 -6.95 7.69
CA GLY A 41 1.74 -6.12 7.36
C GLY A 41 2.17 -6.28 5.91
N SER A 42 2.08 -7.51 5.39
CA SER A 42 2.39 -7.83 4.00
C SER A 42 1.42 -7.11 3.07
N VAL A 43 0.14 -7.11 3.41
CA VAL A 43 -0.90 -6.39 2.67
C VAL A 43 -0.67 -4.87 2.76
N ALA A 44 -0.32 -4.34 3.93
CA ALA A 44 -0.05 -2.91 4.13
C ALA A 44 1.10 -2.40 3.25
N HIS A 45 2.18 -3.18 3.12
CA HIS A 45 3.27 -2.87 2.20
C HIS A 45 2.83 -2.87 0.74
N VAL A 46 2.04 -3.85 0.31
CA VAL A 46 1.53 -3.91 -1.07
C VAL A 46 0.59 -2.74 -1.35
N CYS A 47 -0.23 -2.32 -0.39
CA CYS A 47 -1.06 -1.13 -0.51
C CYS A 47 -0.22 0.12 -0.75
N ALA A 48 0.86 0.32 0.02
CA ALA A 48 1.76 1.45 -0.15
C ALA A 48 2.43 1.46 -1.55
N ILE A 49 2.87 0.30 -2.04
CA ILE A 49 3.43 0.15 -3.39
C ILE A 49 2.40 0.52 -4.47
N PHE A 50 1.16 0.03 -4.35
CA PHE A 50 0.10 0.35 -5.30
C PHE A 50 -0.26 1.84 -5.28
N SER A 51 -0.29 2.46 -4.10
CA SER A 51 -0.48 3.91 -3.98
C SER A 51 0.66 4.67 -4.66
N LEU A 52 1.93 4.30 -4.46
CA LEU A 52 3.07 4.94 -5.13
C LEU A 52 3.04 4.78 -6.67
N ALA A 53 2.58 3.62 -7.15
CA ALA A 53 2.47 3.35 -8.59
C ALA A 53 1.33 4.13 -9.27
N ASN A 54 0.28 4.48 -8.51
CA ASN A 54 -0.89 5.16 -9.05
C ASN A 54 -0.60 6.65 -9.31
N LYS A 55 -0.81 7.11 -10.55
CA LYS A 55 -0.50 8.47 -11.01
C LYS A 55 -1.21 9.56 -10.18
N SER A 56 -2.42 9.30 -9.70
CA SER A 56 -3.16 10.27 -8.87
C SER A 56 -2.50 10.51 -7.51
N PHE A 57 -1.66 9.59 -7.05
CA PHE A 57 -0.97 9.64 -5.76
C PHE A 57 0.52 10.00 -5.89
N LYS A 58 1.06 10.05 -7.12
CA LYS A 58 2.48 10.39 -7.36
C LYS A 58 2.87 11.78 -6.87
N GLU A 59 1.91 12.69 -6.76
CA GLU A 59 2.14 14.03 -6.22
C GLU A 59 2.24 14.04 -4.68
N ASN A 60 1.74 13.00 -4.01
CA ASN A 60 1.79 12.88 -2.57
C ASN A 60 3.09 12.20 -2.14
N ARG A 61 4.09 13.02 -1.78
CA ARG A 61 5.46 12.57 -1.47
C ARG A 61 5.62 11.89 -0.10
N GLN A 62 4.54 11.75 0.67
CA GLN A 62 4.57 11.28 2.05
C GLN A 62 3.74 10.01 2.23
N ILE A 63 4.20 8.93 1.61
CA ILE A 63 3.62 7.59 1.78
C ILE A 63 4.61 6.75 2.59
N TYR A 64 4.16 6.22 3.72
CA TYR A 64 4.94 5.36 4.59
C TYR A 64 4.26 4.03 4.81
N SER A 65 5.06 2.99 5.01
CA SER A 65 4.57 1.68 5.41
C SER A 65 5.40 1.14 6.56
N ILE A 66 4.73 0.73 7.64
CA ILE A 66 5.34 0.24 8.87
C ILE A 66 4.64 -1.07 9.24
N ALA A 67 5.37 -2.17 9.29
CA ALA A 67 4.80 -3.49 9.58
C ALA A 67 5.57 -4.19 10.68
N PHE A 68 4.86 -5.01 11.47
CA PHE A 68 5.43 -5.76 12.59
C PHE A 68 5.24 -7.26 12.36
N ASP A 69 6.31 -8.03 12.55
CA ASP A 69 6.35 -9.50 12.41
C ASP A 69 5.75 -10.02 11.10
N THR A 70 6.07 -9.35 10.00
CA THR A 70 5.40 -9.56 8.72
C THR A 70 6.12 -10.57 7.83
N SER A 71 5.34 -11.32 7.04
CA SER A 71 5.88 -12.24 6.04
C SER A 71 6.46 -11.49 4.85
N PHE A 72 7.51 -12.06 4.24
CA PHE A 72 8.05 -11.58 2.98
C PHE A 72 6.96 -11.55 1.90
N ILE A 73 6.90 -10.43 1.19
CA ILE A 73 5.85 -10.08 0.23
C ILE A 73 6.23 -10.39 -1.21
N ASP A 74 7.54 -10.41 -1.51
CA ASP A 74 8.06 -10.54 -2.86
C ASP A 74 9.47 -11.15 -2.88
N ASN A 75 9.97 -11.41 -4.09
CA ASN A 75 11.31 -11.76 -4.48
C ASN A 75 12.26 -10.55 -4.53
N ARG A 76 13.54 -10.86 -4.72
CA ARG A 76 14.65 -9.91 -4.73
C ARG A 76 14.49 -8.77 -5.75
N THR A 77 13.88 -9.02 -6.91
CA THR A 77 13.72 -8.02 -7.97
C THR A 77 12.90 -6.82 -7.50
N VAL A 78 11.90 -7.03 -6.65
CA VAL A 78 11.07 -5.94 -6.10
C VAL A 78 11.71 -5.27 -4.88
N ALA A 79 12.69 -5.91 -4.26
CA ALA A 79 13.48 -5.28 -3.19
C ALA A 79 14.55 -4.31 -3.74
N GLU A 80 14.99 -4.48 -4.98
CA GLU A 80 16.08 -3.69 -5.60
C GLU A 80 15.57 -2.54 -6.48
N SER A 81 14.26 -2.43 -6.68
CA SER A 81 13.58 -1.42 -7.52
C SER A 81 13.09 -0.22 -6.74
#